data_AF-A0A2M9ZYJ3-F1
#
_entry.id   AF-A0A2M9ZYJ3-F1
#
_cell.length_a   1.000
_cell.length_b   1.000
_cell.length_c   1.000
_cell.angle_alpha   90.00
_cell.angle_beta   90.00
_cell.angle_gamma   90.00
#
_symmetry.space_group_name_H-M   'P 1'
#
loop_
_entity.id
_entity.type
_entity.pdbx_description
1 polymer ?
#
loop_
_entity_poly.entity_id
_entity_poly.type
_entity_poly.pdbx_seq_one_letter_code
_entity_poly.pdbx_strand_id
1 'polypeptide(L)'
;MATGKEASKSKFCIFLILLGVQVFALSSCETIRSFWKPKDAFIKSLDLPDWVLESSIKLRIFNDSPNVINPEDAMPEDDIASYANQLRVLLAVSPAAMRDIYEMAGCLDGSDLVKVRGNKMTDSGEDIWFGACKSGTQDAIVFRVLEMGNNQLYYLYEEELIKTWDESKKNAKTNPDKSMRLATKIIEHEPAHPGARRLLGSLYLKNGYCPGAVRNYRIYLRILPHSPEKTKIDSLLRKSCGDTLFPKKPEPKEFSDELPTLEESAP
;
A
#
# COMPACT_ATOMS: atom_id res chain seq x y z
N MET A 1 0.04 -76.21 -50.52
CA MET A 1 0.17 -75.33 -51.69
C MET A 1 0.22 -73.90 -51.14
N ALA A 2 1.40 -73.29 -50.99
CA ALA A 2 2.10 -72.48 -52.01
C ALA A 2 1.20 -71.29 -52.43
N THR A 3 1.51 -70.00 -52.31
CA THR A 3 2.71 -69.17 -52.08
C THR A 3 2.17 -67.75 -51.71
N GLY A 4 2.70 -66.96 -50.79
CA GLY A 4 3.96 -66.21 -50.88
C GLY A 4 3.73 -64.72 -51.24
N LYS A 5 4.08 -63.79 -50.34
CA LYS A 5 4.95 -62.59 -50.54
C LYS A 5 4.70 -61.48 -49.52
N GLU A 6 5.79 -61.06 -48.89
CA GLU A 6 5.95 -59.85 -48.08
C GLU A 6 5.96 -58.58 -48.93
N ALA A 7 5.56 -57.45 -48.31
CA ALA A 7 6.21 -56.12 -48.39
C ALA A 7 5.44 -55.20 -47.39
N SER A 8 5.96 -54.88 -46.21
CA SER A 8 6.96 -53.82 -45.94
C SER A 8 6.56 -52.44 -46.50
N LYS A 9 6.15 -51.58 -45.56
CA LYS A 9 6.17 -50.10 -45.49
C LYS A 9 4.92 -49.66 -44.75
N SER A 10 4.91 -48.69 -43.84
CA SER A 10 5.90 -47.78 -43.28
C SER A 10 5.08 -47.00 -42.25
N LYS A 11 5.27 -47.17 -40.94
CA LYS A 11 6.01 -46.24 -40.07
C LYS A 11 5.94 -44.75 -40.45
N PHE A 12 4.81 -44.27 -40.98
CA PHE A 12 4.61 -42.84 -41.27
C PHE A 12 3.35 -42.21 -40.66
N CYS A 13 2.44 -43.01 -40.07
CA CYS A 13 1.24 -42.46 -39.43
C CYS A 13 1.26 -42.47 -37.89
N ILE A 14 2.29 -43.03 -37.25
CA ILE A 14 2.41 -43.06 -35.79
C ILE A 14 3.32 -41.93 -35.25
N PHE A 15 4.06 -41.25 -36.12
CA PHE A 15 4.91 -40.11 -35.73
C PHE A 15 4.19 -38.75 -35.73
N LEU A 16 2.98 -38.66 -36.32
CA LEU A 16 2.18 -37.42 -36.33
C LEU A 16 1.15 -37.33 -35.19
N ILE A 17 0.94 -38.41 -34.43
CA ILE A 17 0.04 -38.40 -33.26
C ILE A 17 0.82 -38.23 -31.95
N LEU A 18 2.14 -38.46 -31.95
CA LEU A 18 3.01 -38.23 -30.79
C LEU A 18 3.68 -36.85 -30.74
N LEU A 19 3.62 -36.05 -31.82
CA LEU A 19 4.09 -34.65 -31.81
C LEU A 19 2.96 -33.61 -31.62
N GLY A 20 1.69 -34.01 -31.77
CA GLY A 20 0.54 -33.11 -31.60
C GLY A 20 0.05 -32.96 -30.15
N VAL A 21 0.52 -33.81 -29.23
CA VAL A 21 0.08 -33.84 -27.82
C VAL A 21 1.12 -33.20 -26.88
N GLN A 22 2.33 -32.87 -27.36
CA GLN A 22 3.36 -32.19 -26.57
C GLN A 22 3.44 -30.67 -26.75
N VAL A 23 2.56 -30.05 -27.55
CA VAL A 23 2.50 -28.58 -27.69
C VAL A 23 1.35 -27.95 -26.88
N PHE A 24 0.48 -28.76 -26.26
CA PHE A 24 -0.61 -28.28 -25.38
C PHE A 24 -0.37 -28.49 -23.88
N ALA A 25 0.81 -28.97 -23.49
CA ALA A 25 1.28 -28.96 -22.12
C ALA A 25 2.44 -27.96 -22.06
N LEU A 26 2.32 -26.93 -21.22
CA LEU A 26 3.19 -25.72 -21.14
C LEU A 26 2.69 -24.51 -21.94
N SER A 27 1.39 -24.29 -21.98
CA SER A 27 0.85 -22.93 -21.93
C SER A 27 0.43 -22.67 -20.49
N SER A 28 1.33 -22.04 -19.75
CA SER A 28 1.14 -21.53 -18.39
C SER A 28 -0.28 -21.02 -18.16
N CYS A 29 -1.05 -21.75 -17.34
CA CYS A 29 -2.33 -21.30 -16.80
C CYS A 29 -2.18 -20.18 -15.76
N GLU A 30 -1.05 -19.45 -15.79
CA GLU A 30 -0.78 -18.25 -14.98
C GLU A 30 -0.93 -16.95 -15.77
N THR A 31 -1.02 -17.00 -17.11
CA THR A 31 -0.99 -15.78 -17.94
C THR A 31 -2.37 -15.23 -18.29
N ILE A 32 -3.46 -15.88 -17.88
CA ILE A 32 -4.85 -15.38 -18.01
C ILE A 32 -5.49 -15.20 -16.62
N ARG A 33 -4.77 -14.54 -15.71
CA ARG A 33 -5.33 -13.98 -14.47
C ARG A 33 -5.20 -12.46 -14.39
N SER A 34 -4.79 -11.81 -15.48
CA SER A 34 -4.45 -10.39 -15.50
C SER A 34 -5.56 -9.46 -16.00
N PHE A 35 -6.72 -9.96 -16.45
CA PHE A 35 -7.74 -9.08 -17.06
C PHE A 35 -9.05 -8.87 -16.31
N TRP A 36 -9.31 -9.62 -15.23
CA TRP A 36 -10.45 -9.34 -14.34
C TRP A 36 -10.10 -9.76 -12.91
N LYS A 37 -9.62 -8.84 -12.09
CA LYS A 37 -9.78 -8.95 -10.63
C LYS A 37 -11.05 -8.19 -10.27
N PRO A 38 -12.23 -8.83 -10.12
CA PRO A 38 -13.27 -8.19 -9.34
C PRO A 38 -12.66 -7.93 -7.97
N LYS A 39 -12.51 -6.66 -7.58
CA LYS A 39 -12.05 -6.24 -6.24
C LYS A 39 -12.68 -7.22 -5.22
N ASP A 40 -11.84 -7.95 -4.48
CA ASP A 40 -12.21 -9.05 -3.58
C ASP A 40 -13.48 -8.70 -2.77
N ALA A 41 -14.37 -9.67 -2.54
CA ALA A 41 -15.60 -9.47 -1.75
C ALA A 41 -15.31 -8.81 -0.39
N PHE A 42 -14.17 -9.13 0.22
CA PHE A 42 -13.68 -8.48 1.43
C PHE A 42 -13.41 -6.98 1.23
N ILE A 43 -12.68 -6.61 0.18
CA ILE A 43 -12.37 -5.19 -0.11
C ILE A 43 -13.66 -4.41 -0.39
N LYS A 44 -14.64 -5.04 -1.04
CA LYS A 44 -15.96 -4.45 -1.25
C LYS A 44 -16.72 -4.25 0.05
N SER A 45 -16.62 -5.17 1.03
CA SER A 45 -17.28 -5.00 2.32
C SER A 45 -16.74 -3.85 3.16
N LEU A 46 -15.51 -3.38 2.89
CA LEU A 46 -14.95 -2.19 3.54
C LEU A 46 -15.61 -0.88 3.09
N ASP A 47 -16.35 -0.90 1.97
CA ASP A 47 -17.10 0.26 1.45
C ASP A 47 -16.21 1.51 1.28
N LEU A 48 -14.98 1.33 0.81
CA LEU A 48 -14.03 2.41 0.61
C LEU A 48 -14.30 3.18 -0.69
N PRO A 49 -14.12 4.51 -0.72
CA PRO A 49 -14.16 5.28 -1.95
C PRO A 49 -13.12 4.77 -2.97
N ASP A 50 -13.43 4.82 -4.27
CA ASP A 50 -12.57 4.24 -5.31
C ASP A 50 -11.13 4.81 -5.31
N TRP A 51 -10.98 6.11 -5.07
CA TRP A 51 -9.68 6.78 -5.01
C TRP A 51 -8.79 6.30 -3.86
N VAL A 52 -9.35 5.59 -2.86
CA VAL A 52 -8.58 5.00 -1.76
C VAL A 52 -7.84 3.73 -2.21
N LEU A 53 -8.46 2.94 -3.08
CA LEU A 53 -7.91 1.67 -3.54
C LEU A 53 -6.99 1.85 -4.76
N GLU A 54 -7.14 2.95 -5.48
CA GLU A 54 -6.31 3.29 -6.63
C GLU A 54 -4.98 3.93 -6.18
N SER A 55 -4.01 3.09 -5.83
CA SER A 55 -2.59 3.45 -5.72
C SER A 55 -1.88 3.01 -6.99
N SER A 56 -1.58 3.95 -7.88
CA SER A 56 -0.65 3.72 -9.00
C SER A 56 0.65 4.49 -8.84
N ILE A 57 0.91 5.05 -7.65
CA ILE A 57 2.11 5.84 -7.40
C ILE A 57 3.24 4.88 -7.02
N LYS A 58 3.92 4.34 -8.04
CA LYS A 58 5.34 3.99 -7.88
C LYS A 58 6.11 5.30 -7.92
N LEU A 59 6.70 5.68 -6.79
CA LEU A 59 7.38 6.97 -6.66
C LEU A 59 8.55 7.05 -7.65
N ARG A 60 8.65 8.19 -8.36
CA ARG A 60 9.85 8.58 -9.11
C ARG A 60 10.74 9.36 -8.16
N ILE A 61 11.95 8.83 -7.98
CA ILE A 61 13.12 9.54 -7.45
C ILE A 61 13.29 10.83 -8.26
N PHE A 62 13.36 11.97 -7.59
CA PHE A 62 14.00 13.16 -8.15
C PHE A 62 15.12 13.58 -7.21
N ASN A 63 16.34 13.34 -7.68
CA ASN A 63 17.53 14.04 -7.23
C ASN A 63 17.61 15.39 -7.95
N ASP A 64 18.34 16.31 -7.33
CA ASP A 64 18.83 17.59 -7.87
C ASP A 64 18.00 18.86 -7.58
N SER A 65 17.75 19.13 -6.28
CA SER A 65 17.81 20.49 -5.71
C SER A 65 17.87 20.46 -4.17
N PRO A 66 18.53 21.44 -3.52
CA PRO A 66 18.77 21.43 -2.08
C PRO A 66 17.50 21.89 -1.34
N ASN A 67 16.51 21.01 -1.26
CA ASN A 67 15.46 21.07 -0.25
C ASN A 67 15.18 19.61 0.16
N VAL A 68 15.41 19.35 1.44
CA VAL A 68 15.55 18.01 2.02
C VAL A 68 14.38 17.10 1.63
N ILE A 69 14.72 16.01 0.95
CA ILE A 69 13.83 14.93 0.51
C ILE A 69 13.18 14.32 1.76
N ASN A 70 11.84 14.32 1.79
CA ASN A 70 11.10 13.58 2.80
C ASN A 70 11.31 12.08 2.53
N PRO A 71 11.75 11.25 3.50
CA PRO A 71 11.96 9.81 3.29
C PRO A 71 10.70 9.07 2.80
N GLU A 72 9.51 9.65 2.99
CA GLU A 72 8.27 9.12 2.44
C GLU A 72 8.15 9.23 0.91
N ASP A 73 8.90 10.12 0.25
CA ASP A 73 8.84 10.26 -1.21
C ASP A 73 9.59 9.12 -1.94
N ALA A 74 10.13 8.14 -1.19
CA ALA A 74 10.71 6.91 -1.71
C ALA A 74 9.86 5.63 -1.47
N MET A 75 8.87 5.63 -0.56
CA MET A 75 8.13 4.42 -0.18
C MET A 75 6.71 4.34 -0.77
N PRO A 76 6.37 3.30 -1.54
CA PRO A 76 5.02 3.11 -2.09
C PRO A 76 3.93 3.13 -1.01
N GLU A 77 2.79 3.75 -1.28
CA GLU A 77 1.69 3.83 -0.31
C GLU A 77 1.13 2.45 0.11
N ASP A 78 1.19 1.47 -0.80
CA ASP A 78 0.80 0.09 -0.53
C ASP A 78 1.77 -0.64 0.41
N ASP A 79 3.00 -0.11 0.58
CA ASP A 79 3.95 -0.59 1.57
C ASP A 79 3.64 -0.07 2.98
N ILE A 80 2.97 1.07 3.08
CA ILE A 80 2.55 1.67 4.35
C ILE A 80 1.26 1.03 4.87
N ALA A 81 0.24 0.93 4.01
CA ALA A 81 -1.06 0.38 4.36
C ALA A 81 -1.70 -0.32 3.16
N SER A 82 -2.00 -1.60 3.31
CA SER A 82 -2.66 -2.42 2.29
C SER A 82 -3.52 -3.51 2.92
N TYR A 83 -4.10 -4.38 2.09
CA TYR A 83 -4.92 -5.50 2.51
C TYR A 83 -4.46 -6.76 1.81
N ALA A 84 -4.33 -7.84 2.58
CA ALA A 84 -3.96 -9.16 2.07
C ALA A 84 -4.66 -10.23 2.90
N ASN A 85 -5.19 -11.28 2.25
CA ASN A 85 -5.80 -12.43 2.92
C ASN A 85 -6.89 -12.05 3.95
N GLN A 86 -7.74 -11.06 3.62
CA GLN A 86 -8.79 -10.53 4.52
C GLN A 86 -8.26 -9.83 5.79
N LEU A 87 -6.96 -9.54 5.84
CA LEU A 87 -6.32 -8.81 6.93
C LEU A 87 -5.85 -7.45 6.44
N ARG A 88 -5.79 -6.50 7.38
CA ARG A 88 -5.11 -5.23 7.19
C ARG A 88 -3.61 -5.43 7.39
N VAL A 89 -2.81 -4.93 6.46
CA VAL A 89 -1.34 -4.99 6.50
C VAL A 89 -0.81 -3.58 6.67
N LEU A 90 -0.13 -3.32 7.79
CA LEU A 90 0.43 -2.01 8.11
C LEU A 90 1.94 -2.08 8.29
N LEU A 91 2.63 -1.03 7.89
CA LEU A 91 4.00 -0.79 8.32
C LEU A 91 4.00 -0.27 9.77
N ALA A 92 4.97 -0.69 10.57
CA ALA A 92 5.28 -0.06 11.83
C ALA A 92 6.80 -0.04 12.03
N VAL A 93 7.32 0.96 12.74
CA VAL A 93 8.77 1.07 12.97
C VAL A 93 9.23 0.39 14.26
N SER A 94 8.32 0.08 15.18
CA SER A 94 8.63 -0.64 16.41
C SER A 94 7.42 -1.38 16.99
N PRO A 95 7.62 -2.40 17.84
CA PRO A 95 6.52 -3.07 18.55
C PRO A 95 5.68 -2.12 19.42
N ALA A 96 6.29 -1.07 19.99
CA ALA A 96 5.54 -0.06 20.75
C ALA A 96 4.55 0.68 19.85
N ALA A 97 5.01 1.11 18.67
CA ALA A 97 4.17 1.77 17.68
C ALA A 97 3.05 0.85 17.16
N MET A 98 3.31 -0.44 17.00
CA MET A 98 2.27 -1.40 16.55
C MET A 98 1.05 -1.42 17.47
N ARG A 99 1.28 -1.50 18.79
CA ARG A 99 0.17 -1.52 19.76
C ARG A 99 -0.66 -0.26 19.64
N ASP A 100 0.00 0.89 19.67
CA ASP A 100 -0.67 2.19 19.59
C ASP A 100 -1.42 2.36 18.26
N ILE A 101 -0.82 1.93 17.14
CA ILE A 101 -1.47 1.95 15.82
C ILE A 101 -2.69 1.04 15.84
N TYR A 102 -2.61 -0.16 16.40
CA TYR A 102 -3.76 -1.08 16.44
C TYR A 102 -4.89 -0.49 17.29
N GLU A 103 -4.56 0.06 18.46
CA GLU A 103 -5.54 0.73 19.32
C GLU A 103 -6.18 1.94 18.62
N MET A 104 -5.38 2.77 17.93
CA MET A 104 -5.90 3.90 17.15
C MET A 104 -6.70 3.47 15.91
N ALA A 105 -6.32 2.37 15.25
CA ALA A 105 -6.96 1.89 14.05
C ALA A 105 -8.29 1.17 14.31
N GLY A 106 -8.46 0.64 15.53
CA GLY A 106 -9.63 -0.15 15.91
C GLY A 106 -9.75 -1.42 15.07
N CYS A 107 -10.91 -2.06 15.19
CA CYS A 107 -11.21 -3.29 14.47
C CYS A 107 -11.70 -3.05 13.04
N LEU A 108 -11.44 -4.00 12.15
CA LEU A 108 -11.95 -3.98 10.77
C LEU A 108 -13.47 -4.03 10.65
N ASP A 109 -14.20 -4.39 11.70
CA ASP A 109 -15.67 -4.27 11.73
C ASP A 109 -16.16 -2.85 12.13
N GLY A 110 -15.23 -1.92 12.37
CA GLY A 110 -15.49 -0.55 12.78
C GLY A 110 -15.72 -0.35 14.28
N SER A 111 -15.67 -1.40 15.09
CA SER A 111 -15.76 -1.29 16.54
C SER A 111 -14.42 -1.01 17.21
N ASP A 112 -14.46 -0.49 18.43
CA ASP A 112 -13.25 -0.23 19.21
C ASP A 112 -12.52 -1.55 19.54
N LEU A 113 -11.18 -1.52 19.47
CA LEU A 113 -10.35 -2.59 19.99
C LEU A 113 -10.40 -2.57 21.52
N VAL A 114 -10.81 -3.66 22.14
CA VAL A 114 -10.90 -3.78 23.61
C VAL A 114 -9.57 -4.18 24.21
N LYS A 115 -8.89 -5.14 23.59
CA LYS A 115 -7.56 -5.61 24.02
C LYS A 115 -6.82 -6.33 22.92
N VAL A 116 -5.48 -6.23 22.95
CA VAL A 116 -4.58 -7.11 22.21
C VAL A 116 -4.46 -8.44 22.97
N ARG A 117 -4.61 -9.56 22.26
CA ARG A 117 -4.55 -10.92 22.83
C ARG A 117 -3.16 -11.55 22.75
N GLY A 118 -2.36 -11.14 21.77
CA GLY A 118 -1.03 -11.66 21.52
C GLY A 118 -0.66 -11.50 20.04
N ASN A 119 0.52 -11.99 19.69
CA ASN A 119 1.04 -11.95 18.33
C ASN A 119 1.67 -13.28 17.92
N LYS A 120 1.83 -13.47 16.61
CA LYS A 120 2.47 -14.65 15.99
C LYS A 120 3.36 -14.17 14.84
N MET A 121 4.64 -14.54 14.90
CA MET A 121 5.56 -14.38 13.78
C MET A 121 5.36 -15.50 12.75
N THR A 122 5.37 -15.14 11.48
CA THR A 122 5.33 -16.08 10.35
C THR A 122 6.74 -16.40 9.85
N ASP A 123 6.89 -17.50 9.10
CA ASP A 123 8.17 -17.89 8.50
C ASP A 123 8.66 -16.87 7.46
N SER A 124 7.75 -16.07 6.89
CA SER A 124 8.04 -14.95 6.00
C SER A 124 8.44 -13.66 6.73
N GLY A 125 8.54 -13.68 8.06
CA GLY A 125 8.95 -12.52 8.86
C GLY A 125 7.85 -11.47 9.09
N GLU A 126 6.59 -11.81 8.83
CA GLU A 126 5.45 -10.96 9.16
C GLU A 126 4.99 -11.20 10.60
N ASP A 127 4.67 -10.13 11.34
CA ASP A 127 4.17 -10.20 12.71
C ASP A 127 2.65 -9.99 12.75
N ILE A 128 1.90 -11.05 13.03
CA ILE A 128 0.43 -11.02 13.04
C ILE A 128 -0.05 -10.80 14.46
N TRP A 129 -0.75 -9.69 14.70
CA TRP A 129 -1.31 -9.32 15.99
C TRP A 129 -2.81 -9.57 16.04
N PHE A 130 -3.27 -10.16 17.15
CA PHE A 130 -4.67 -10.54 17.35
C PHE A 130 -5.33 -9.65 18.38
N GLY A 131 -6.52 -9.15 18.05
CA GLY A 131 -7.32 -8.24 18.86
C GLY A 131 -8.69 -8.81 19.20
N ALA A 132 -9.27 -8.36 20.30
CA ALA A 132 -10.68 -8.57 20.63
C ALA A 132 -11.46 -7.28 20.43
N CYS A 133 -12.50 -7.32 19.62
CA CYS A 133 -13.31 -6.17 19.27
C CYS A 133 -14.49 -6.00 20.21
N LYS A 134 -14.97 -4.77 20.37
CA LYS A 134 -16.11 -4.45 21.24
C LYS A 134 -17.40 -5.12 20.78
N SER A 135 -17.52 -5.40 19.48
CA SER A 135 -18.60 -6.21 18.89
C SER A 135 -18.59 -7.69 19.32
N GLY A 136 -17.48 -8.18 19.90
CA GLY A 136 -17.24 -9.59 20.19
C GLY A 136 -16.54 -10.35 19.06
N THR A 137 -16.31 -9.73 17.91
CA THR A 137 -15.51 -10.33 16.82
C THR A 137 -14.03 -10.39 17.21
N GLN A 138 -13.30 -11.30 16.57
CA GLN A 138 -11.84 -11.29 16.61
C GLN A 138 -11.34 -10.56 15.37
N ASP A 139 -10.32 -9.73 15.55
CA ASP A 139 -9.63 -9.08 14.46
C ASP A 139 -8.15 -9.45 14.47
N ALA A 140 -7.55 -9.40 13.31
CA ALA A 140 -6.13 -9.63 13.13
C ALA A 140 -5.54 -8.60 12.18
N ILE A 141 -4.35 -8.14 12.52
CA ILE A 141 -3.59 -7.19 11.71
C ILE A 141 -2.20 -7.75 11.49
N VAL A 142 -1.70 -7.59 10.28
CA VAL A 142 -0.33 -7.95 9.93
C VAL A 142 0.52 -6.69 10.01
N PHE A 143 1.53 -6.71 10.86
CA PHE A 143 2.55 -5.67 10.86
C PHE A 143 3.77 -6.13 10.07
N ARG A 144 4.18 -5.31 9.10
CA ARG A 144 5.53 -5.34 8.53
C ARG A 144 6.37 -4.39 9.36
N VAL A 145 7.47 -4.88 9.90
CA VAL A 145 8.32 -4.05 10.77
C VAL A 145 9.52 -3.58 9.97
N LEU A 146 9.73 -2.27 9.94
CA LEU A 146 10.81 -1.70 9.15
C LEU A 146 12.19 -2.16 9.66
N GLU A 147 12.43 -2.05 10.97
CA GLU A 147 13.70 -2.42 11.61
C GLU A 147 13.45 -3.10 12.96
N MET A 148 13.29 -4.42 12.95
CA MET A 148 13.18 -5.21 14.18
C MET A 148 14.43 -5.09 15.05
N GLY A 149 14.26 -4.85 16.34
CA GLY A 149 15.36 -4.87 17.32
C GLY A 149 16.21 -3.59 17.37
N ASN A 150 15.84 -2.54 16.62
CA ASN A 150 16.49 -1.23 16.76
C ASN A 150 15.97 -0.50 18.01
N ASN A 151 16.65 -0.70 19.14
CA ASN A 151 16.28 -0.08 20.42
C ASN A 151 16.25 1.46 20.35
N GLN A 152 17.05 2.08 19.47
CA GLN A 152 17.05 3.54 19.31
C GLN A 152 15.69 4.03 18.79
N LEU A 153 15.06 3.30 17.87
CA LEU A 153 13.73 3.64 17.34
C LEU A 153 12.63 3.48 18.38
N TYR A 154 12.77 2.50 19.30
CA TYR A 154 11.86 2.35 20.43
C TYR A 154 11.88 3.59 21.33
N TYR A 155 13.08 3.99 21.77
CA TYR A 155 13.23 5.19 22.60
C TYR A 155 12.75 6.46 21.89
N LEU A 156 13.07 6.59 20.59
CA LEU A 156 12.60 7.70 19.78
C LEU A 156 11.06 7.79 19.78
N TYR A 157 10.38 6.67 19.58
CA TYR A 157 8.92 6.65 19.55
C TYR A 157 8.31 7.05 20.89
N GLU A 158 8.70 6.40 21.98
CA GLU A 158 8.10 6.62 23.31
C GLU A 158 8.45 8.00 23.89
N GLU A 159 9.72 8.42 23.78
CA GLU A 159 10.18 9.62 24.45
C GLU A 159 10.00 10.89 23.64
N GLU A 160 9.99 10.81 22.31
CA GLU A 160 9.99 11.97 21.43
C GLU A 160 8.73 12.06 20.56
N LEU A 161 8.38 10.99 19.85
CA LEU A 161 7.29 11.06 18.87
C LEU A 161 5.92 11.22 19.53
N ILE A 162 5.64 10.55 20.66
CA ILE A 162 4.39 10.74 21.40
C ILE A 162 4.23 12.21 21.84
N LYS A 163 5.28 12.81 22.40
CA LYS A 163 5.27 14.23 22.84
C LYS A 163 5.12 15.17 21.64
N THR A 164 5.82 14.87 20.54
CA THR A 164 5.72 15.60 19.26
C THR A 164 4.30 15.56 18.71
N TRP A 165 3.62 14.41 18.79
CA TRP A 165 2.24 14.25 18.36
C TRP A 165 1.27 15.07 19.21
N ASP A 166 1.42 15.03 20.53
CA ASP A 166 0.62 15.85 21.44
C ASP A 166 0.80 17.35 21.19
N GLU A 167 2.03 17.80 20.94
CA GLU A 167 2.30 19.18 20.57
C GLU A 167 1.68 19.55 19.22
N SER A 168 1.75 18.66 18.21
CA SER A 168 1.11 18.88 16.92
C SER A 168 -0.39 19.10 17.04
N LYS A 169 -1.09 18.26 17.84
CA LYS A 169 -2.54 18.40 18.10
C LYS A 169 -2.89 19.74 18.74
N LYS A 170 -2.09 20.21 19.71
CA LYS A 170 -2.31 21.50 20.40
C LYS A 170 -2.18 22.69 19.43
N ASN A 171 -1.24 22.61 18.48
CA ASN A 171 -0.97 23.69 17.54
C ASN A 171 -1.90 23.69 16.31
N ALA A 172 -2.68 22.63 16.06
CA ALA A 172 -3.48 22.47 14.84
C ALA A 172 -4.44 23.63 14.53
N LYS A 173 -4.90 24.36 15.56
CA LYS A 173 -5.79 25.52 15.40
C LYS A 173 -5.07 26.86 15.47
N THR A 174 -4.03 26.97 16.29
CA THR A 174 -3.35 28.24 16.63
C THR A 174 -2.11 28.49 15.76
N ASN A 175 -1.42 27.45 15.35
CA ASN A 175 -0.23 27.50 14.51
C ASN A 175 -0.21 26.29 13.55
N PRO A 176 -1.02 26.33 12.47
CA PRO A 176 -1.19 25.20 11.56
C PRO A 176 0.11 24.81 10.84
N ASP A 177 1.02 25.75 10.57
CA ASP A 177 2.31 25.45 9.94
C ASP A 177 3.23 24.65 10.88
N LYS A 178 3.29 25.04 12.16
CA LYS A 178 3.99 24.26 13.17
C LYS A 178 3.36 22.88 13.34
N SER A 179 2.02 22.81 13.37
CA SER A 179 1.29 21.54 13.46
C SER A 179 1.61 20.62 12.29
N MET A 180 1.62 21.16 11.06
CA MET A 180 1.99 20.44 9.84
C MET A 180 3.41 19.90 9.95
N ARG A 181 4.41 20.73 10.29
CA ARG A 181 5.80 20.30 10.47
C ARG A 181 5.95 19.16 11.48
N LEU A 182 5.31 19.29 12.64
CA LEU A 182 5.37 18.26 13.70
C LEU A 182 4.68 16.97 13.24
N ALA A 183 3.52 17.06 12.58
CA ALA A 183 2.82 15.89 12.06
C ALA A 183 3.59 15.21 10.91
N THR A 184 4.27 15.99 10.06
CA THR A 184 5.18 15.47 9.03
C THR A 184 6.31 14.67 9.67
N LYS A 185 6.94 15.19 10.73
CA LYS A 185 7.95 14.44 11.50
C LYS A 185 7.40 13.13 12.07
N ILE A 186 6.14 13.10 12.53
CA ILE A 186 5.53 11.85 13.01
C ILE A 186 5.47 10.82 11.88
N ILE A 187 4.95 11.18 10.70
CA ILE A 187 4.77 10.21 9.61
C ILE A 187 6.10 9.80 8.96
N GLU A 188 7.11 10.69 8.98
CA GLU A 188 8.49 10.35 8.57
C GLU A 188 9.09 9.22 9.40
N HIS A 189 8.72 9.14 10.68
CA HIS A 189 9.21 8.10 11.60
C HIS A 189 8.20 6.99 11.87
N GLU A 190 6.91 7.21 11.67
CA GLU A 190 5.86 6.21 11.80
C GLU A 190 4.83 6.40 10.69
N PRO A 191 5.11 5.87 9.47
CA PRO A 191 4.31 6.15 8.29
C PRO A 191 2.85 5.71 8.41
N ALA A 192 2.54 4.71 9.23
CA ALA A 192 1.17 4.25 9.40
C ALA A 192 0.43 4.96 10.55
N HIS A 193 0.98 6.04 11.14
CA HIS A 193 0.32 6.75 12.24
C HIS A 193 -1.02 7.40 11.78
N PRO A 194 -2.19 6.85 12.18
CA PRO A 194 -3.46 7.26 11.60
C PRO A 194 -3.86 8.70 11.96
N GLY A 195 -3.58 9.12 13.21
CA GLY A 195 -3.87 10.48 13.67
C GLY A 195 -3.13 11.56 12.88
N ALA A 196 -1.82 11.40 12.68
CA ALA A 196 -0.98 12.31 11.92
C ALA A 196 -1.37 12.34 10.44
N ARG A 197 -1.64 11.18 9.81
CA ARG A 197 -2.19 11.10 8.44
C ARG A 197 -3.48 11.89 8.30
N ARG A 198 -4.45 11.69 9.19
CA ARG A 198 -5.72 12.44 9.17
C ARG A 198 -5.49 13.96 9.30
N LEU A 199 -4.61 14.36 10.22
CA LEU A 199 -4.32 15.77 10.47
C LEU A 199 -3.67 16.44 9.25
N LEU A 200 -2.64 15.80 8.67
CA LEU A 200 -1.97 16.30 7.47
C LEU A 200 -2.91 16.36 6.28
N GLY A 201 -3.76 15.34 6.09
CA GLY A 201 -4.83 15.37 5.10
C GLY A 201 -5.68 16.64 5.22
N SER A 202 -6.11 16.96 6.45
CA SER A 202 -6.91 18.16 6.69
C SER A 202 -6.13 19.47 6.49
N LEU A 203 -4.88 19.53 6.92
CA LEU A 203 -4.07 20.76 6.83
C LEU A 203 -3.67 21.04 5.38
N TYR A 204 -3.24 20.03 4.63
CA TYR A 204 -2.95 20.19 3.21
C TYR A 204 -4.19 20.60 2.42
N LEU A 205 -5.36 20.03 2.71
CA LEU A 205 -6.60 20.39 2.04
C LEU A 205 -6.98 21.86 2.30
N LYS A 206 -6.83 22.33 3.56
CA LYS A 206 -7.07 23.74 3.92
C LYS A 206 -6.11 24.70 3.22
N ASN A 207 -4.87 24.27 2.99
CA ASN A 207 -3.85 25.02 2.27
C ASN A 207 -3.98 24.90 0.74
N GLY A 208 -5.02 24.21 0.23
CA GLY A 208 -5.25 24.02 -1.21
C GLY A 208 -4.33 22.99 -1.88
N TYR A 209 -3.50 22.27 -1.12
CA TYR A 209 -2.59 21.26 -1.67
C TYR A 209 -3.27 19.89 -1.78
N CYS A 210 -4.02 19.70 -2.86
CA CYS A 210 -4.77 18.47 -3.10
C CYS A 210 -3.93 17.18 -3.16
N PRO A 211 -2.76 17.13 -3.85
CA PRO A 211 -1.96 15.90 -3.90
C PRO A 211 -1.57 15.38 -2.50
N GLY A 212 -1.09 16.27 -1.62
CA GLY A 212 -0.74 15.90 -0.25
C GLY A 212 -1.95 15.54 0.60
N ALA A 213 -3.09 16.23 0.40
CA ALA A 213 -4.33 15.91 1.10
C ALA A 213 -4.86 14.52 0.75
N VAL A 214 -4.96 14.24 -0.54
CA VAL A 214 -5.46 12.96 -1.07
C VAL A 214 -4.55 11.81 -0.61
N ARG A 215 -3.22 11.95 -0.71
CA ARG A 215 -2.25 10.95 -0.23
C ARG A 215 -2.48 10.59 1.23
N ASN A 216 -2.52 11.61 2.10
CA ASN A 216 -2.62 11.38 3.54
C ASN A 216 -3.99 10.82 3.94
N TYR A 217 -5.08 11.30 3.32
CA TYR A 217 -6.40 10.72 3.56
C TYR A 217 -6.55 9.31 2.99
N ARG A 218 -5.88 8.98 1.88
CA ARG A 218 -5.88 7.64 1.29
C ARG A 218 -5.30 6.64 2.28
N ILE A 219 -4.10 6.91 2.78
CA ILE A 219 -3.45 6.06 3.78
C ILE A 219 -4.29 5.99 5.06
N TYR A 220 -4.82 7.12 5.54
CA TYR A 220 -5.71 7.14 6.71
C TYR A 220 -6.92 6.20 6.55
N LEU A 221 -7.62 6.24 5.40
CA LEU A 221 -8.79 5.40 5.17
C LEU A 221 -8.43 3.92 4.89
N ARG A 222 -7.21 3.63 4.43
CA ARG A 222 -6.70 2.25 4.39
C ARG A 222 -6.42 1.70 5.79
N ILE A 223 -5.95 2.55 6.71
CA ILE A 223 -5.76 2.16 8.10
C ILE A 223 -7.13 2.03 8.79
N LEU A 224 -8.06 2.97 8.59
CA LEU A 224 -9.38 3.03 9.21
C LEU A 224 -10.50 3.02 8.16
N PRO A 225 -10.82 1.86 7.55
CA PRO A 225 -11.82 1.78 6.49
C PRO A 225 -13.24 2.13 6.93
N HIS A 226 -13.56 1.92 8.21
CA HIS A 226 -14.86 2.25 8.79
C HIS A 226 -14.85 3.56 9.59
N SER A 227 -13.88 4.45 9.34
CA SER A 227 -13.87 5.76 9.98
C SER A 227 -15.21 6.48 9.76
N PRO A 228 -15.84 7.04 10.82
CA PRO A 228 -17.09 7.80 10.68
C PRO A 228 -16.90 9.06 9.82
N GLU A 229 -15.65 9.48 9.60
CA GLU A 229 -15.33 10.63 8.77
C GLU A 229 -15.23 10.32 7.27
N LYS A 230 -15.25 9.03 6.88
CA LYS A 230 -15.05 8.56 5.50
C LYS A 230 -15.89 9.35 4.48
N THR A 231 -17.21 9.41 4.68
CA THR A 231 -18.15 10.09 3.77
C THR A 231 -17.89 11.59 3.70
N LYS A 232 -17.52 12.21 4.83
CA LYS A 232 -17.18 13.63 4.89
C LYS A 232 -15.88 13.92 4.13
N ILE A 233 -14.85 13.09 4.31
CA ILE A 233 -13.57 13.20 3.62
C ILE A 233 -13.77 13.05 2.11
N ASP A 234 -14.51 12.03 1.66
CA ASP A 234 -14.80 11.82 0.23
C ASP A 234 -15.51 13.04 -0.39
N SER A 235 -16.56 13.54 0.26
CA SER A 235 -17.29 14.73 -0.20
C SER A 235 -16.39 15.97 -0.29
N LEU A 236 -15.54 16.20 0.72
CA LEU A 236 -14.61 17.33 0.75
C LEU A 236 -13.56 17.23 -0.36
N LEU A 237 -12.96 16.07 -0.58
CA LEU A 237 -11.95 15.89 -1.61
C LEU A 237 -12.54 15.98 -3.00
N ARG A 238 -13.72 15.41 -3.26
CA ARG A 238 -14.41 15.57 -4.55
C ARG A 238 -14.70 17.04 -4.86
N LYS A 239 -15.17 17.80 -3.86
CA LYS A 239 -15.49 19.21 -4.01
C LYS A 239 -14.24 20.07 -4.26
N SER A 240 -13.18 19.86 -3.49
CA SER A 240 -12.00 20.73 -3.52
C SER A 240 -10.95 20.32 -4.55
N CYS A 241 -10.84 19.03 -4.86
CA CYS A 241 -9.75 18.46 -5.64
C CYS A 241 -10.15 17.96 -7.03
N GLY A 242 -11.45 17.68 -7.26
CA GLY A 242 -11.96 17.29 -8.58
C GLY A 242 -11.10 16.19 -9.24
N ASP A 243 -10.51 16.50 -10.39
CA ASP A 243 -9.70 15.56 -11.18
C ASP A 243 -8.38 15.14 -10.52
N THR A 244 -7.87 15.89 -9.53
CA THR A 244 -6.63 15.53 -8.81
C THR A 244 -6.85 14.44 -7.75
N LEU A 245 -8.09 14.02 -7.54
CA LEU A 245 -8.47 12.91 -6.65
C LEU A 245 -7.86 11.57 -7.11
N PHE A 246 -7.74 11.40 -8.43
CA PHE A 246 -7.17 10.22 -9.04
C PHE A 246 -5.71 10.49 -9.39
N PRO A 247 -4.75 9.75 -8.83
CA PRO A 247 -3.36 9.92 -9.22
C PRO A 247 -3.22 9.55 -10.69
N LYS A 248 -2.79 10.50 -11.53
CA LYS A 248 -2.52 10.20 -12.93
C LYS A 248 -1.43 9.12 -12.98
N LYS A 249 -1.74 7.98 -13.60
CA LYS A 249 -0.70 6.98 -13.91
C LYS A 249 0.39 7.71 -14.70
N PRO A 250 1.67 7.66 -14.28
CA PRO A 250 2.72 8.20 -15.12
C PRO A 250 2.67 7.44 -16.44
N GLU A 251 2.45 8.15 -17.54
CA GLU A 251 2.58 7.57 -18.87
C GLU A 251 3.97 6.93 -18.95
N PRO A 252 4.08 5.70 -19.49
CA PRO A 252 5.38 5.13 -19.77
C PRO A 252 6.09 6.13 -20.68
N LYS A 253 7.18 6.73 -20.18
CA LYS A 253 8.10 7.43 -21.07
C LYS A 253 8.60 6.34 -22.00
N GLU A 254 8.18 6.37 -23.26
CA GLU A 254 8.86 5.61 -24.30
C GLU A 254 10.31 6.04 -24.23
N PHE A 255 11.16 5.12 -23.78
CA PHE A 255 12.59 5.30 -23.90
C PHE A 255 12.83 5.22 -25.41
N SER A 256 13.08 6.36 -26.07
CA SER A 256 13.50 6.31 -27.46
C SER A 256 14.84 5.58 -27.48
N ASP A 257 14.93 4.45 -28.18
CA ASP A 257 16.15 3.68 -28.37
C ASP A 257 17.22 4.42 -29.20
N GLU A 258 16.95 5.67 -29.58
CA GLU A 258 17.93 6.52 -30.25
C GLU A 258 18.97 7.03 -29.25
N LEU A 259 20.15 6.41 -29.34
CA LEU A 259 21.38 6.91 -28.73
C LEU A 259 21.57 8.39 -29.11
N PRO A 260 21.93 9.27 -28.15
CA PRO A 260 22.24 10.65 -28.48
C PRO A 260 23.37 10.69 -29.51
N THR A 261 23.06 11.20 -30.71
CA THR A 261 24.06 11.44 -31.73
C THR A 261 24.99 12.56 -31.24
N LEU A 262 26.30 12.32 -31.33
CA LEU A 262 27.39 13.20 -30.91
C LEU A 262 27.47 14.56 -31.64
N GLU A 263 26.42 14.97 -32.36
CA GLU A 263 26.40 16.21 -33.14
C GLU A 263 25.78 17.40 -32.38
N GLU A 264 25.13 17.19 -31.23
CA GLU A 264 24.60 18.30 -30.41
C GLU A 264 25.54 18.79 -29.31
N SER A 265 26.79 18.29 -29.28
CA SER A 265 27.86 18.85 -28.44
C SER A 265 28.95 19.47 -29.31
N ALA A 266 28.65 20.60 -29.94
CA ALA A 266 29.64 21.53 -30.44
C ALA A 266 29.23 22.95 -30.01
N PRO A 267 30.20 23.80 -29.61
CA PRO A 267 30.03 24.91 -28.65
C PRO A 267 29.14 26.07 -29.12
#